data_AF-A0A961TJL1-F1
#
_entry.id   AF-A0A961TJL1-F1
#
_cell.length_a   1.000
_cell.length_b   1.000
_cell.length_c   1.000
_cell.angle_alpha   90.00
_cell.angle_beta   90.00
_cell.angle_gamma   90.00
#
_symmetry.space_group_name_H-M   'P 1'
#
loop_
_entity.id
_entity.type
_entity.pdbx_description
1 polymer ?
#
loop_
_entity_poly.entity_id
_entity_poly.type
_entity_poly.pdbx_seq_one_letter_code
_entity_poly.pdbx_strand_id
1 'polypeptide(L)'
;EGTTTMAKDHKFAERFSLMRYSCQCGHSEIIWNSRNGVTPFCTSCPSCNQPTLQHVEFGRDIYAPNHKLNKGQRFWRDGTKEEAKAIIKEHCERFSALGVKVPEAVFELMISKIEAGTNSQFQAGWPMLDIHK
;
A
#
# COMPACT_ATOMS: atom_id res chain seq x y z
N GLU A 1 29.79 -8.75 23.58
CA GLU A 1 29.04 -7.78 22.76
C GLU A 1 29.09 -8.26 21.31
N GLY A 2 27.99 -8.82 20.81
CA GLY A 2 27.93 -9.44 19.48
C GLY A 2 26.94 -8.68 18.61
N THR A 3 27.43 -7.67 17.90
CA THR A 3 26.62 -6.90 16.95
C THR A 3 26.51 -7.71 15.65
N THR A 4 25.49 -8.56 15.56
CA THR A 4 25.16 -9.28 14.33
C THR A 4 24.59 -8.29 13.32
N THR A 5 25.45 -7.79 12.44
CA THR A 5 25.08 -7.02 11.26
C THR A 5 24.25 -7.92 10.35
N MET A 6 22.91 -7.84 10.44
CA MET A 6 22.06 -8.51 9.47
C MET A 6 22.26 -7.83 8.11
N ALA A 7 22.77 -8.61 7.17
CA ALA A 7 23.05 -8.19 5.80
C ALA A 7 21.82 -7.54 5.17
N LYS A 8 22.00 -6.34 4.58
CA LYS A 8 21.00 -5.66 3.75
C LYS A 8 20.87 -6.37 2.41
N ASP A 9 20.30 -7.57 2.40
CA ASP A 9 20.10 -8.38 1.18
C ASP A 9 18.75 -8.07 0.50
N HIS A 10 18.38 -6.79 0.43
CA HIS A 10 17.10 -6.36 -0.15
C HIS A 10 17.32 -5.27 -1.19
N LYS A 11 16.88 -5.57 -2.42
CA LYS A 11 17.02 -4.71 -3.62
C LYS A 11 16.26 -3.37 -3.55
N PHE A 12 15.49 -3.09 -2.50
CA PHE A 12 14.60 -1.93 -2.39
C PHE A 12 14.54 -1.44 -0.94
N ALA A 13 14.80 -0.14 -0.72
CA ALA A 13 14.95 0.46 0.61
C ALA A 13 13.63 0.57 1.38
N GLU A 14 12.51 0.61 0.66
CA GLU A 14 11.14 0.81 1.17
C GLU A 14 10.48 -0.45 1.75
N ARG A 15 11.15 -1.60 1.65
CA ARG A 15 10.62 -2.89 2.09
C ARG A 15 10.65 -2.98 3.61
N PHE A 16 9.61 -3.54 4.20
CA PHE A 16 9.54 -3.80 5.64
C PHE A 16 9.92 -2.58 6.50
N SER A 17 9.43 -1.39 6.13
CA SER A 17 9.88 -0.12 6.71
C SER A 17 8.76 0.62 7.43
N LEU A 18 9.11 1.31 8.51
CA LEU A 18 8.25 2.27 9.19
C LEU A 18 8.35 3.61 8.46
N MET A 19 7.20 4.09 7.99
CA MET A 19 7.09 5.25 7.10
C MET A 19 6.23 6.32 7.75
N ARG A 20 6.65 7.59 7.69
CA ARG A 20 5.89 8.70 8.28
C ARG A 20 4.84 9.22 7.31
N TYR A 21 3.60 9.36 7.77
CA TYR A 21 2.54 9.99 6.99
C TYR A 21 2.06 11.27 7.66
N SER A 22 1.69 12.27 6.86
CA SER A 22 1.14 13.54 7.33
C SER A 22 0.01 14.03 6.42
N CYS A 23 -0.99 14.66 7.03
CA CYS A 23 -2.14 15.25 6.36
C CYS A 23 -2.23 16.74 6.67
N GLN A 24 -2.75 17.52 5.72
CA GLN A 24 -2.97 18.96 5.89
C GLN A 24 -3.93 19.32 7.05
N CYS A 25 -4.76 18.38 7.51
CA CYS A 25 -5.61 18.58 8.68
C CYS A 25 -4.85 18.51 10.03
N GLY A 26 -3.54 18.24 10.02
CA GLY A 26 -2.70 18.09 11.21
C GLY A 26 -2.51 16.64 11.69
N HIS A 27 -3.22 15.67 11.12
CA HIS A 27 -3.01 14.26 11.45
C HIS A 27 -1.64 13.77 10.95
N SER A 28 -0.91 13.05 11.80
CA SER A 28 0.31 12.35 11.43
C SER A 28 0.40 11.00 12.14
N GLU A 29 0.98 10.02 11.46
CA GLU A 29 1.19 8.69 12.01
C GLU A 29 2.39 8.00 11.36
N ILE A 30 2.76 6.84 11.92
CA ILE A 30 3.74 5.94 11.33
C ILE A 30 3.02 4.66 10.89
N ILE A 31 3.12 4.35 9.60
CA ILE A 31 2.53 3.14 9.00
C ILE A 31 3.68 2.18 8.68
N TRP A 32 3.55 0.92 9.09
CA TRP A 32 4.53 -0.11 8.72
C TRP A 32 4.21 -0.67 7.34
N ASN A 33 5.18 -0.73 6.43
CA ASN A 33 5.04 -1.37 5.14
C ASN A 33 5.51 -2.82 5.22
N SER A 34 4.60 -3.79 5.38
CA SER A 34 4.98 -5.20 5.44
C SER A 34 5.25 -5.83 4.06
N ARG A 35 5.25 -5.03 2.99
CA ARG A 35 5.26 -5.50 1.60
C ARG A 35 6.66 -5.53 1.01
N ASN A 36 6.81 -6.33 -0.04
CA ASN A 36 8.08 -6.58 -0.70
C ASN A 36 8.22 -5.79 -2.03
N GLY A 37 8.36 -4.46 -1.97
CA GLY A 37 8.86 -3.65 -3.09
C GLY A 37 7.88 -2.69 -3.75
N VAL A 38 6.92 -2.17 -3.00
CA VAL A 38 6.09 -1.04 -3.42
C VAL A 38 5.93 -0.09 -2.24
N THR A 39 6.33 1.17 -2.44
CA THR A 39 6.11 2.29 -1.51
C THR A 39 4.71 2.86 -1.72
N PRO A 40 3.81 2.80 -0.73
CA PRO A 40 2.53 3.50 -0.81
C PRO A 40 2.75 5.00 -0.61
N PHE A 41 2.18 5.83 -1.48
CA PHE A 41 2.42 7.28 -1.45
C PHE A 41 1.38 8.07 -0.67
N CYS A 42 0.12 7.63 -0.68
CA CYS A 42 -0.96 8.31 0.00
C CYS A 42 -2.11 7.35 0.37
N THR A 43 -2.95 7.80 1.28
CA THR A 43 -4.18 7.12 1.70
C THR A 43 -5.18 8.13 2.27
N SER A 44 -6.39 7.66 2.61
CA SER A 44 -7.38 8.46 3.30
C SER A 44 -6.97 8.73 4.75
N CYS A 45 -7.07 9.98 5.15
CA CYS A 45 -6.83 10.41 6.52
C CYS A 45 -8.01 9.98 7.41
N PRO A 46 -7.77 9.28 8.54
CA PRO A 46 -8.85 8.82 9.42
C PRO A 46 -9.48 9.97 10.20
N SER A 47 -8.82 11.13 10.29
CA SER A 47 -9.32 12.30 11.02
C SER A 47 -10.25 13.18 10.19
N CYS A 48 -9.99 13.35 8.88
CA CYS A 48 -10.81 14.21 8.01
C CYS A 48 -11.48 13.47 6.84
N ASN A 49 -11.23 12.17 6.70
CA ASN A 49 -11.74 11.30 5.64
C ASN A 49 -11.40 11.74 4.21
N GLN A 50 -10.43 12.64 4.04
CA GLN A 50 -9.93 13.07 2.74
C GLN A 50 -8.70 12.23 2.30
N PRO A 51 -8.49 12.00 1.00
CA PRO A 51 -7.33 11.25 0.47
C PRO A 51 -6.03 12.08 0.49
N THR A 52 -5.73 12.68 1.64
CA THR A 52 -4.68 13.68 1.82
C THR A 52 -3.61 13.26 2.83
N LEU A 53 -3.64 12.01 3.31
CA LEU A 53 -2.59 11.49 4.17
C LEU A 53 -1.45 10.95 3.31
N GLN A 54 -0.34 11.68 3.23
CA GLN A 54 0.77 11.43 2.31
C GLN A 54 2.00 10.93 3.04
N HIS A 55 2.76 10.04 2.41
CA HIS A 55 4.10 9.65 2.88
C HIS A 55 5.03 10.86 2.79
N VAL A 56 5.68 11.18 3.89
CA VAL A 56 6.61 12.30 4.04
C VAL A 56 7.94 11.79 4.59
N GLU A 57 8.99 12.61 4.45
CA GLU A 57 10.32 12.31 4.97
C GLU A 57 10.90 10.98 4.46
N PHE A 58 10.77 10.67 3.17
CA PHE A 58 11.26 9.43 2.52
C PHE A 58 12.69 9.00 2.95
N GLY A 59 13.59 9.95 3.20
CA GLY A 59 14.96 9.67 3.67
C GLY A 59 15.10 9.26 5.14
N ARG A 60 13.99 9.21 5.90
CA ARG A 60 13.92 8.85 7.33
C ARG A 60 13.12 7.58 7.59
N ASP A 61 12.76 6.83 6.55
CA ASP A 61 12.12 5.53 6.70
C ASP A 61 13.03 4.57 7.49
N ILE A 62 12.46 3.85 8.45
CA ILE A 62 13.21 2.95 9.33
C ILE A 62 12.96 1.51 8.89
N TYR A 63 14.00 0.84 8.40
CA TYR A 63 13.95 -0.59 8.08
C TYR A 63 13.70 -1.43 9.34
N ALA A 64 12.60 -2.16 9.36
CA ALA A 64 12.11 -2.93 10.51
C ALA A 64 11.42 -4.24 10.07
N PRO A 65 12.19 -5.26 9.63
CA PRO A 65 11.66 -6.55 9.15
C PRO A 65 10.95 -7.37 10.22
N ASN A 66 11.35 -7.21 11.47
CA ASN A 66 10.79 -7.91 12.62
C ASN A 66 9.85 -7.01 13.44
N HIS A 67 9.30 -5.95 12.83
CA HIS A 67 8.39 -5.04 13.52
C HIS A 67 7.17 -5.81 14.02
N LYS A 68 6.85 -5.60 15.30
CA LYS A 68 5.63 -6.14 15.91
C LYS A 68 4.60 -5.02 15.94
N LEU A 69 3.44 -5.28 15.34
CA LEU A 69 2.36 -4.31 15.28
C LEU A 69 1.80 -4.04 16.68
N ASN A 70 1.59 -2.77 16.99
CA ASN A 70 0.84 -2.37 18.16
C ASN A 70 -0.67 -2.44 17.86
N LYS A 71 -1.49 -2.70 18.89
CA LYS A 71 -2.95 -2.64 18.75
C LYS A 71 -3.37 -1.25 18.24
N GLY A 72 -4.21 -1.22 17.21
CA GLY A 72 -4.65 -0.02 16.52
C GLY A 72 -3.66 0.53 15.48
N GLN A 73 -2.46 -0.05 15.36
CA GLN A 73 -1.48 0.42 14.37
C GLN A 73 -1.95 0.05 12.95
N ARG A 74 -1.88 1.03 12.05
CA ARG A 74 -2.10 0.81 10.63
C ARG A 74 -0.84 0.28 9.94
N PHE A 75 -1.03 -0.60 8.97
CA PHE A 75 0.06 -1.17 8.20
C PHE A 75 -0.37 -1.50 6.78
N TRP A 76 0.58 -1.46 5.86
CA TRP A 76 0.39 -1.86 4.48
C TRP A 76 0.69 -3.33 4.32
N ARG A 77 -0.26 -4.06 3.71
CA ARG A 77 -0.12 -5.46 3.31
C ARG A 77 -0.44 -5.62 1.83
N ASP A 78 -0.05 -6.75 1.27
CA ASP A 78 -0.53 -7.13 -0.05
C ASP A 78 -2.02 -7.52 0.02
N GLY A 79 -2.80 -7.00 -0.92
CA GLY A 79 -4.20 -7.37 -1.10
C GLY A 79 -4.38 -8.74 -1.74
N THR A 80 -5.54 -9.36 -1.50
CA THR A 80 -5.94 -10.58 -2.20
C THR A 80 -6.40 -10.29 -3.63
N LYS A 81 -6.54 -11.33 -4.46
CA LYS A 81 -7.09 -11.17 -5.82
C LYS A 81 -8.52 -10.62 -5.77
N GLU A 82 -9.31 -11.04 -4.80
CA GLU A 82 -10.71 -10.64 -4.61
C GLU A 82 -10.79 -9.16 -4.21
N GLU A 83 -9.94 -8.72 -3.28
CA GLU A 83 -9.82 -7.30 -2.89
C GLU A 83 -9.39 -6.43 -4.09
N ALA A 84 -8.42 -6.91 -4.88
CA ALA A 84 -7.98 -6.21 -6.09
C ALA A 84 -9.12 -6.08 -7.13
N LYS A 85 -9.87 -7.16 -7.37
CA LYS A 85 -11.04 -7.14 -8.28
C LYS A 85 -12.11 -6.15 -7.80
N ALA A 86 -12.40 -6.12 -6.50
CA ALA A 86 -13.38 -5.21 -5.91
C ALA A 86 -12.98 -3.75 -6.11
N ILE A 87 -11.71 -3.39 -5.87
CA ILE A 87 -11.19 -2.03 -6.07
C ILE A 87 -11.29 -1.59 -7.53
N ILE A 88 -10.93 -2.48 -8.47
CA ILE A 88 -11.02 -2.14 -9.91
C ILE A 88 -12.47 -1.88 -10.32
N LYS A 89 -13.40 -2.71 -9.85
CA LYS A 89 -14.83 -2.50 -10.08
C LYS A 89 -15.28 -1.15 -9.53
N GLU A 90 -14.95 -0.84 -8.28
CA GLU A 90 -15.30 0.44 -7.65
C GLU A 90 -14.73 1.64 -8.41
N HIS A 91 -13.48 1.55 -8.88
CA HIS A 91 -12.86 2.59 -9.70
C HIS A 91 -13.58 2.78 -11.04
N CYS A 92 -13.92 1.70 -11.74
CA CYS A 92 -14.68 1.76 -12.99
C CYS A 92 -16.06 2.41 -12.80
N GLU A 93 -16.77 2.07 -11.71
CA GLU A 93 -18.04 2.68 -11.35
C GLU A 93 -17.88 4.18 -11.08
N ARG A 94 -16.83 4.57 -10.33
CA ARG A 94 -16.51 5.97 -10.03
C ARG A 94 -16.20 6.78 -11.28
N PHE A 95 -15.40 6.24 -12.20
CA PHE A 95 -15.11 6.89 -13.48
C PHE A 95 -16.37 7.03 -14.34
N SER A 96 -17.21 6.01 -14.36
CA SER A 96 -18.49 6.04 -15.09
C SER A 96 -19.42 7.12 -14.53
N ALA A 97 -19.48 7.29 -13.21
CA ALA A 97 -20.23 8.37 -12.56
C ALA A 97 -19.73 9.78 -12.92
N LEU A 98 -18.45 9.92 -13.29
CA LEU A 98 -17.85 11.15 -13.80
C LEU A 98 -18.02 11.33 -15.32
N GLY A 99 -18.78 10.46 -15.99
CA GLY A 99 -19.00 10.49 -17.43
C GLY A 99 -17.86 9.88 -18.26
N VAL A 100 -16.84 9.32 -17.61
CA VAL A 100 -15.74 8.63 -18.28
C VAL A 100 -16.12 7.17 -18.49
N LYS A 101 -16.42 6.80 -19.75
CA LYS A 101 -16.67 5.41 -20.11
C LYS A 101 -15.35 4.64 -20.15
N VAL A 102 -15.16 3.72 -19.21
CA VAL A 102 -14.08 2.74 -19.29
C VAL A 102 -14.48 1.69 -20.32
N PRO A 103 -13.72 1.47 -21.42
CA PRO A 103 -14.04 0.43 -22.39
C PRO A 103 -14.02 -0.95 -21.74
N GLU A 104 -15.00 -1.80 -22.05
CA GLU A 104 -15.14 -3.15 -21.48
C GLU A 104 -13.87 -4.00 -21.67
N ALA A 105 -13.22 -3.89 -22.83
CA ALA A 105 -11.94 -4.56 -23.11
C ALA A 105 -10.81 -4.16 -22.14
N VAL A 106 -10.82 -2.93 -21.62
CA VAL A 106 -9.83 -2.47 -20.62
C VAL A 106 -10.11 -3.10 -19.26
N PHE A 107 -11.38 -3.21 -18.88
CA PHE A 107 -11.78 -3.89 -17.65
C PHE A 107 -11.41 -5.38 -17.68
N GLU A 108 -11.76 -6.09 -18.75
CA GLU A 108 -11.41 -7.51 -18.94
C GLU A 108 -9.88 -7.74 -18.95
N LEU A 109 -9.12 -6.82 -19.54
CA LEU A 109 -7.66 -6.87 -19.49
C LEU A 109 -7.12 -6.72 -18.06
N MET A 110 -7.73 -5.86 -17.24
CA MET A 110 -7.32 -5.68 -15.84
C MET A 110 -7.64 -6.92 -15.00
N ILE A 111 -8.82 -7.51 -15.18
CA ILE A 111 -9.23 -8.73 -14.47
C ILE A 111 -8.34 -9.91 -14.86
N SER A 112 -8.09 -10.13 -16.16
CA SER A 112 -7.23 -11.23 -16.62
C SER A 112 -5.79 -11.13 -16.10
N LYS A 113 -5.24 -9.91 -15.95
CA LYS A 113 -3.92 -9.70 -15.31
C LYS A 113 -3.89 -10.10 -13.84
N ILE A 114 -4.96 -9.83 -13.08
CA ILE A 114 -5.08 -10.29 -11.68
C ILE A 114 -5.11 -11.82 -11.62
N GLU A 115 -5.85 -12.45 -12.55
CA GLU A 115 -6.05 -13.90 -12.56
C GLU A 115 -4.79 -14.66 -12.98
N ALA A 116 -4.16 -14.23 -14.08
CA ALA A 116 -2.98 -14.85 -14.68
C ALA A 116 -1.77 -14.90 -13.74
N GLY A 117 -1.72 -14.04 -12.73
CA GLY A 117 -0.75 -14.17 -11.64
C GLY A 117 0.71 -14.23 -12.13
N THR A 118 1.05 -13.54 -13.21
CA THR A 118 2.39 -13.64 -13.78
C THR A 118 3.42 -12.97 -12.86
N ASN A 119 4.51 -13.71 -12.64
CA ASN A 119 5.46 -13.59 -11.53
C ASN A 119 6.53 -12.51 -11.75
N SER A 120 6.15 -11.32 -12.21
CA SER A 120 7.07 -10.18 -12.31
C SER A 120 6.30 -8.86 -12.17
N GLN A 121 6.67 -8.07 -11.15
CA GLN A 121 6.06 -6.80 -10.70
C GLN A 121 4.64 -6.82 -10.13
N PHE A 122 3.81 -7.87 -10.34
CA PHE A 122 2.36 -7.73 -10.11
C PHE A 122 1.65 -8.81 -9.27
N GLN A 123 2.36 -9.70 -8.57
CA GLN A 123 1.77 -10.57 -7.53
C GLN A 123 1.98 -10.05 -6.08
N ALA A 124 2.52 -8.85 -5.94
CA ALA A 124 2.49 -8.00 -4.74
C ALA A 124 1.82 -6.67 -5.15
N GLY A 125 0.51 -6.68 -5.34
CA GLY A 125 -0.12 -5.79 -6.33
C GLY A 125 -0.74 -4.51 -5.77
N TRP A 126 -1.70 -4.63 -4.86
CA TRP A 126 -2.44 -3.48 -4.35
C TRP A 126 -2.06 -3.21 -2.89
N PRO A 127 -1.58 -1.99 -2.56
CA PRO A 127 -1.34 -1.62 -1.16
C PRO A 127 -2.68 -1.60 -0.43
N MET A 128 -2.90 -2.59 0.43
CA MET A 128 -4.05 -2.60 1.32
C MET A 128 -3.62 -2.03 2.66
N LEU A 129 -4.33 -1.00 3.11
CA LEU A 129 -4.15 -0.46 4.45
C LEU A 129 -5.07 -1.20 5.41
N ASP A 130 -4.49 -1.83 6.42
CA ASP A 130 -5.21 -2.57 7.45
C ASP A 130 -4.89 -2.03 8.84
N ILE A 131 -5.69 -2.41 9.84
CA ILE A 131 -5.53 -2.00 11.23
C ILE A 131 -5.35 -3.24 12.10
N HIS A 132 -4.24 -3.30 12.84
CA HIS A 132 -4.00 -4.39 13.79
C HIS A 132 -4.98 -4.32 14.97
N LYS A 133 -5.69 -5.42 15.26
CA LYS A 133 -6.75 -5.49 16.28
C LYS A 133 -6.25 -6.01 17.63
#